data_AF-A0A7I4Y1A6-F1
#
_entry.id   AF-A0A7I4Y1A6-F1
#
_cell.length_a   1.000
_cell.length_b   1.000
_cell.length_c   1.000
_cell.angle_alpha   90.00
_cell.angle_beta   90.00
_cell.angle_gamma   90.00
#
_symmetry.space_group_name_H-M   'P 1'
#
loop_
_entity.id
_entity.type
_entity.pdbx_description
1 polymer ?
#
loop_
_entity_poly.entity_id
_entity_poly.type
_entity_poly.pdbx_seq_one_letter_code
_entity_poly.pdbx_strand_id
1 'polypeptide(L)'
;MNEQSQYIRLTREIPKDDWLPYLNTQIKVSSGIVHVKWYRKRSSKNILIHATSAHPSAVKRAVIRNMYRTATRMCSGVTEREESRRLASAIVRSNGYTIPHGNAGRSHVDRRNTSRQDKLPLCLPFISDKVSAAIQRCIVRAQLSDDVILVNIPPNNMKRQLVRNRLYDKQCLTEGCVTCPNGKDGDCASVGVIYQIQCEACNSSYVGKPEEFYQYESKSILLVNGAVMC
;
A
#
# COMPACT_ATOMS: atom_id res chain seq x y z
N MET A 1 -37.39 7.73 0.23
CA MET A 1 -36.76 7.45 1.54
C MET A 1 -36.19 6.07 1.42
N ASN A 2 -34.90 5.99 1.47
CA ASN A 2 -34.18 4.95 0.78
C ASN A 2 -33.65 4.11 1.99
N GLU A 3 -33.87 2.79 1.96
CA GLU A 3 -33.65 1.89 3.10
C GLU A 3 -32.17 1.45 3.18
N GLN A 4 -31.52 1.66 4.32
CA GLN A 4 -30.16 1.14 4.55
C GLN A 4 -30.14 -0.38 4.40
N SER A 5 -29.28 -0.89 3.51
CA SER A 5 -28.98 -2.32 3.43
C SER A 5 -28.53 -2.83 4.81
N GLN A 6 -29.23 -3.83 5.34
CA GLN A 6 -28.92 -4.48 6.63
C GLN A 6 -27.48 -5.05 6.72
N TYR A 7 -26.79 -5.13 5.58
CA TYR A 7 -25.43 -5.64 5.48
C TYR A 7 -24.33 -4.57 5.58
N ILE A 8 -24.67 -3.28 5.49
CA ILE A 8 -23.69 -2.20 5.67
C ILE A 8 -23.60 -1.82 7.13
N ARG A 9 -22.39 -1.95 7.69
CA ARG A 9 -22.05 -1.50 9.04
C ARG A 9 -21.07 -0.35 8.95
N LEU A 10 -21.53 0.86 9.24
CA LEU A 10 -20.65 2.01 9.41
C LEU A 10 -19.94 1.90 10.76
N THR A 11 -18.63 2.07 10.76
CA THR A 11 -17.82 2.10 11.97
C THR A 11 -17.33 3.50 12.21
N ARG A 12 -17.58 4.03 13.41
CA ARG A 12 -17.01 5.30 13.86
C ARG A 12 -15.74 5.01 14.66
N GLU A 13 -14.66 5.71 14.34
CA GLU A 13 -13.43 5.68 15.15
C GLU A 13 -13.72 6.38 16.50
N ILE A 14 -13.36 5.72 17.61
CA ILE A 14 -13.62 6.23 18.96
C ILE A 14 -12.28 6.62 19.58
N PRO A 15 -12.12 7.86 20.08
CA PRO A 15 -10.92 8.26 20.82
C PRO A 15 -10.70 7.34 22.02
N LYS A 16 -9.45 6.94 22.24
CA LYS A 16 -9.03 6.22 23.43
C LYS A 16 -7.88 6.99 24.07
N ASP A 17 -7.99 7.30 25.36
CA ASP A 17 -6.98 8.06 26.11
C ASP A 17 -6.68 9.44 25.44
N ASP A 18 -7.73 10.10 24.94
CA ASP A 18 -7.70 11.32 24.10
C ASP A 18 -7.02 11.19 22.73
N TRP A 19 -6.65 9.97 22.31
CA TRP A 19 -6.07 9.72 20.99
C TRP A 19 -7.13 9.20 20.04
N LEU A 20 -7.40 9.94 18.97
CA LEU A 20 -8.24 9.51 17.87
C LEU A 20 -7.37 8.82 16.79
N PRO A 21 -7.63 7.55 16.46
CA PRO A 21 -6.99 6.91 15.32
C PRO A 21 -7.55 7.46 14.00
N TYR A 22 -6.65 7.79 13.07
CA TYR A 22 -6.98 8.18 11.70
C TYR A 22 -5.95 7.60 10.75
N LEU A 23 -6.38 6.73 9.82
CA LEU A 23 -5.48 6.01 8.91
C LEU A 23 -4.33 5.30 9.66
N ASN A 24 -3.09 5.76 9.44
CA ASN A 24 -1.85 5.26 10.04
C ASN A 24 -1.28 6.22 11.09
N THR A 25 -2.10 7.14 11.62
CA THR A 25 -1.72 8.06 12.69
C THR A 25 -2.74 8.06 13.82
N GLN A 26 -2.29 8.52 14.98
CA GLN A 26 -3.13 8.87 16.11
C GLN A 26 -2.94 10.36 16.39
N ILE A 27 -4.05 11.05 16.62
CA ILE A 27 -4.07 12.50 16.81
C ILE A 27 -4.67 12.78 18.19
N LYS A 28 -4.02 13.65 18.96
CA LYS A 28 -4.52 14.18 20.23
C LYS A 28 -4.41 15.70 20.17
N VAL A 29 -5.44 16.41 20.64
CA VAL A 29 -5.39 17.88 20.77
C VAL A 29 -5.38 18.20 22.26
N SER A 30 -4.33 18.89 22.71
CA SER A 30 -4.23 19.36 24.10
C SER A 30 -3.77 20.80 24.11
N SER A 31 -4.52 21.67 24.79
CA SER A 31 -4.21 23.10 24.91
C SER A 31 -4.00 23.80 23.55
N GLY A 32 -4.79 23.44 22.54
CA GLY A 32 -4.67 23.99 21.18
C GLY A 32 -3.52 23.43 20.35
N ILE A 33 -2.69 22.55 20.91
CA ILE A 33 -1.56 21.91 20.22
C ILE A 33 -1.99 20.53 19.72
N VAL A 34 -1.67 20.25 18.44
CA VAL A 34 -1.91 18.95 17.83
C VAL A 34 -0.71 18.04 18.04
N HIS A 35 -0.93 16.94 18.73
CA HIS A 35 0.01 15.85 18.90
C HIS A 35 -0.30 14.74 17.91
N VAL A 36 0.73 14.26 17.21
CA VAL A 36 0.60 13.18 16.24
C VAL A 36 1.59 12.09 16.58
N LYS A 37 1.16 10.83 16.49
CA LYS A 37 2.04 9.67 16.57
C LYS A 37 1.70 8.62 15.53
N TRP A 38 2.68 7.80 15.17
CA TRP A 38 2.44 6.71 14.23
C TRP A 38 1.53 5.66 14.86
N TYR A 39 0.49 5.28 14.14
CA TYR A 39 -0.51 4.33 14.59
C TYR A 39 -0.66 3.17 13.63
N ARG A 40 -0.99 2.03 14.20
CA ARG A 40 -1.15 0.77 13.48
C ARG A 40 -2.51 0.19 13.81
N LYS A 41 -3.42 0.28 12.83
CA LYS A 41 -4.79 -0.26 12.92
C LYS A 41 -4.80 -1.71 13.36
N ARG A 42 -5.76 -2.09 14.21
CA ARG A 42 -5.93 -3.46 14.72
C ARG A 42 -5.92 -4.54 13.63
N SER A 43 -6.49 -4.25 12.47
CA SER A 43 -6.57 -5.17 11.32
C SER A 43 -5.26 -5.36 10.55
N SER A 44 -4.23 -4.53 10.76
CA SER A 44 -2.97 -4.69 10.03
C SER A 44 -2.30 -6.02 10.39
N LYS A 45 -1.66 -6.67 9.41
CA LYS A 45 -0.94 -7.94 9.64
C LYS A 45 0.55 -7.73 9.95
N ASN A 46 1.03 -6.49 9.90
CA ASN A 46 2.45 -6.13 10.10
C ASN A 46 3.41 -6.90 9.16
N ILE A 47 2.94 -7.30 7.98
CA ILE A 47 3.72 -8.06 7.01
C ILE A 47 4.62 -7.11 6.23
N LEU A 48 5.92 -7.36 6.29
CA LEU A 48 6.93 -6.76 5.43
C LEU A 48 7.44 -7.82 4.44
N ILE A 49 8.29 -7.41 3.51
CA ILE A 49 9.12 -8.36 2.77
C ILE A 49 9.94 -9.15 3.80
N HIS A 50 9.73 -10.45 3.91
CA HIS A 50 10.42 -11.28 4.92
C HIS A 50 11.93 -11.32 4.66
N ALA A 51 12.73 -11.43 5.73
CA ALA A 51 14.20 -11.41 5.65
C ALA A 51 14.77 -12.49 4.70
N THR A 52 14.18 -13.68 4.71
CA THR A 52 14.57 -14.83 3.87
C THR A 52 14.00 -14.79 2.45
N SER A 53 13.23 -13.77 2.09
CA SER A 53 12.67 -13.67 0.74
C SER A 53 13.75 -13.44 -0.31
N ALA A 54 13.47 -13.96 -1.52
CA ALA A 54 14.29 -13.82 -2.73
C ALA A 54 14.14 -12.41 -3.35
N HIS A 55 14.36 -11.38 -2.54
CA HIS A 55 14.47 -9.99 -2.98
C HIS A 55 15.90 -9.49 -2.76
N PRO A 56 16.39 -8.57 -3.59
CA PRO A 56 17.68 -7.91 -3.35
C PRO A 56 17.77 -7.33 -1.95
N SER A 57 18.92 -7.47 -1.30
CA SER A 57 19.11 -6.96 0.05
C SER A 57 18.93 -5.45 0.14
N ALA A 58 19.22 -4.72 -0.95
CA ALA A 58 18.97 -3.29 -1.04
C ALA A 58 17.47 -2.93 -0.94
N VAL A 59 16.59 -3.71 -1.56
CA VAL A 59 15.13 -3.51 -1.50
C VAL A 59 14.62 -3.77 -0.08
N LYS A 60 15.03 -4.89 0.53
CA LYS A 60 14.70 -5.24 1.92
C LYS A 60 15.10 -4.12 2.89
N ARG A 61 16.34 -3.63 2.78
CA ARG A 61 16.83 -2.49 3.58
C ARG A 61 16.05 -1.21 3.33
N ALA A 62 15.69 -0.91 2.08
CA ALA A 62 14.93 0.28 1.74
C ALA A 62 13.53 0.27 2.37
N VAL A 63 12.83 -0.88 2.34
CA VAL A 63 11.53 -1.06 2.99
C VAL A 63 11.61 -0.78 4.50
N ILE A 64 12.60 -1.36 5.19
CA ILE A 64 12.80 -1.14 6.62
C ILE A 64 13.11 0.33 6.91
N ARG A 65 14.05 0.92 6.16
CA ARG A 65 14.43 2.32 6.33
C ARG A 65 13.24 3.25 6.14
N ASN A 66 12.44 3.02 5.10
CA ASN A 66 11.25 3.82 4.83
C ASN A 66 10.21 3.69 5.94
N MET A 67 10.01 2.49 6.49
CA MET A 67 9.12 2.29 7.63
C MET A 67 9.56 3.10 8.85
N TYR A 68 10.84 3.00 9.25
CA TYR A 68 11.36 3.80 10.36
C TYR A 68 11.24 5.30 10.09
N ARG A 69 11.57 5.75 8.87
CA ARG A 69 11.47 7.16 8.49
C ARG A 69 10.04 7.67 8.57
N THR A 70 9.05 6.90 8.11
CA THR A 70 7.64 7.27 8.22
C THR A 70 7.18 7.29 9.66
N ALA A 71 7.54 6.26 10.45
CA ALA A 71 7.18 6.16 11.85
C ALA A 71 7.67 7.37 12.67
N THR A 72 8.90 7.84 12.44
CA THR A 72 9.47 8.97 13.18
C THR A 72 9.06 10.33 12.62
N ARG A 73 8.94 10.48 11.30
CA ARG A 73 8.58 11.76 10.65
C ARG A 73 7.14 12.18 10.95
N MET A 74 6.23 11.23 11.09
CA MET A 74 4.82 11.51 11.39
C MET A 74 4.59 11.96 12.83
N CYS A 75 5.56 11.75 13.72
CA CYS A 75 5.40 12.07 15.14
C CYS A 75 5.78 13.53 15.43
N SER A 76 5.01 14.20 16.29
CA SER A 76 5.29 15.58 16.72
C SER A 76 6.31 15.64 17.87
N GLY A 77 6.15 14.81 18.91
CA GLY A 77 6.99 14.81 20.11
C GLY A 77 8.08 13.75 20.16
N VAL A 78 8.99 13.86 21.14
CA VAL A 78 10.13 12.94 21.31
C VAL A 78 9.68 11.58 21.85
N THR A 79 8.79 11.59 22.82
CA THR A 79 8.13 10.41 23.40
C THR A 79 7.39 9.59 22.34
N GLU A 80 6.60 10.25 21.51
CA GLU A 80 5.83 9.64 20.42
C GLU A 80 6.74 9.03 19.35
N ARG A 81 7.86 9.70 19.05
CA ARG A 81 8.89 9.15 18.16
C ARG A 81 9.51 7.89 18.72
N GLU A 82 9.77 7.85 20.03
CA GLU A 82 10.34 6.67 20.69
C GLU A 82 9.38 5.49 20.69
N GLU A 83 8.11 5.72 21.06
CA GLU A 83 7.06 4.71 20.99
C GLU A 83 6.94 4.12 19.57
N SER A 84 6.91 5.00 18.57
CA SER A 84 6.80 4.63 17.16
C SER A 84 8.02 3.84 16.68
N ARG A 85 9.22 4.21 17.13
CA ARG A 85 10.47 3.48 16.85
C ARG A 85 10.47 2.09 17.50
N ARG A 86 9.95 1.96 18.72
CA ARG A 86 9.81 0.67 19.41
C ARG A 86 8.83 -0.24 18.66
N LEU A 87 7.69 0.31 18.23
CA LEU A 87 6.70 -0.42 17.44
C LEU A 87 7.29 -0.88 16.09
N ALA A 88 7.97 0.01 15.37
CA ALA A 88 8.64 -0.32 14.12
C ALA A 88 9.65 -1.46 14.32
N SER A 89 10.46 -1.40 15.39
CA SER A 89 11.43 -2.44 15.73
C SER A 89 10.78 -3.80 16.01
N ALA A 90 9.65 -3.82 16.72
CA ALA A 90 8.90 -5.05 16.95
C ALA A 90 8.40 -5.67 15.62
N ILE A 91 7.89 -4.84 14.71
CA ILE A 91 7.45 -5.28 13.37
C ILE A 91 8.63 -5.83 12.56
N VAL A 92 9.76 -5.12 12.51
CA VAL A 92 10.98 -5.57 11.81
C VAL A 92 11.42 -6.94 12.33
N ARG A 93 11.51 -7.11 13.65
CA ARG A 93 11.87 -8.38 14.29
C ARG A 93 10.91 -9.52 13.94
N SER A 94 9.59 -9.24 13.96
CA SER A 94 8.58 -10.25 13.61
C SER A 94 8.67 -10.73 12.15
N ASN A 95 9.33 -9.97 11.28
CA ASN A 95 9.56 -10.33 9.87
C ASN A 95 10.96 -10.96 9.62
N GLY A 96 11.61 -11.46 10.68
CA GLY A 96 12.85 -12.23 10.60
C GLY A 96 14.12 -11.38 10.45
N TYR A 97 14.04 -10.06 10.60
CA TYR A 97 15.21 -9.20 10.53
C TYR A 97 15.90 -9.10 11.90
N THR A 98 17.20 -9.33 11.91
CA THR A 98 18.07 -8.97 13.03
C THR A 98 18.39 -7.48 12.95
N ILE A 99 18.09 -6.74 14.02
CA ILE A 99 18.48 -5.34 14.14
C ILE A 99 19.90 -5.35 14.71
N PRO A 100 20.93 -4.86 13.99
CA PRO A 100 22.25 -4.73 14.58
C PRO A 100 22.17 -3.74 15.74
N HIS A 101 22.53 -4.18 16.94
CA HIS A 101 22.83 -3.29 18.04
C HIS A 101 24.20 -2.65 17.76
N GLY A 102 24.22 -1.42 17.24
CA GLY A 102 25.45 -0.65 17.13
C GLY A 102 25.71 -0.05 15.74
N ASN A 103 26.26 1.18 15.78
CA ASN A 103 26.57 2.06 14.66
C ASN A 103 27.27 1.34 13.50
N ALA A 104 26.54 1.13 12.40
CA ALA A 104 27.14 1.07 11.07
C ALA A 104 26.94 2.41 10.38
N GLY A 105 27.59 3.45 10.93
CA GLY A 105 27.85 4.70 10.23
C GLY A 105 28.81 4.42 9.08
N ARG A 106 28.29 3.88 7.97
CA ARG A 106 28.96 4.01 6.69
C ARG A 106 28.37 5.24 6.04
N SER A 107 29.14 6.32 6.05
CA SER A 107 28.89 7.51 5.25
C SER A 107 28.60 7.04 3.83
N HIS A 108 27.33 7.14 3.43
CA HIS A 108 26.96 6.91 2.06
C HIS A 108 27.54 8.08 1.29
N VAL A 109 28.59 7.83 0.51
CA VAL A 109 28.99 8.75 -0.55
C VAL A 109 27.75 8.93 -1.40
N ASP A 110 27.19 10.14 -1.33
CA ASP A 110 26.02 10.53 -2.09
C ASP A 110 26.40 10.45 -3.56
N ARG A 111 26.19 9.27 -4.16
CA ARG A 111 26.25 9.11 -5.61
C ARG A 111 25.11 9.97 -6.11
N ARG A 112 25.49 11.19 -6.51
CA ARG A 112 24.65 12.18 -7.17
C ARG A 112 23.66 11.44 -8.05
N ASN A 113 22.40 11.84 -7.89
CA ASN A 113 21.25 11.39 -8.64
C ASN A 113 21.48 11.72 -10.13
N THR A 114 22.29 10.93 -10.83
CA THR A 114 22.38 10.98 -12.29
C THR A 114 21.01 10.58 -12.81
N SER A 115 20.46 11.41 -13.69
CA SER A 115 19.17 11.22 -14.34
C SER A 115 18.99 9.74 -14.69
N ARG A 116 18.09 9.06 -13.98
CA ARG A 116 17.69 7.69 -14.32
C ARG A 116 16.83 7.65 -15.59
N GLN A 117 16.47 8.81 -16.15
CA GLN A 117 15.49 8.91 -17.21
C GLN A 117 16.07 8.54 -18.58
N ASP A 118 17.39 8.60 -18.75
CA ASP A 118 18.04 8.38 -20.05
C ASP A 118 18.69 6.99 -20.18
N LYS A 119 18.55 6.12 -19.16
CA LYS A 119 19.21 4.80 -19.13
C LYS A 119 18.28 3.68 -19.57
N LEU A 120 18.77 2.81 -20.45
CA LEU A 120 18.09 1.59 -20.89
C LEU A 120 18.05 0.54 -19.76
N PRO A 121 16.86 0.01 -19.39
CA PRO A 121 16.75 -1.00 -18.35
C PRO A 121 17.12 -2.40 -18.86
N LEU A 122 18.16 -3.00 -18.27
CA LEU A 122 18.45 -4.43 -18.39
C LEU A 122 17.72 -5.20 -17.28
N CYS A 123 16.61 -5.82 -17.63
CA CYS A 123 15.73 -6.53 -16.72
C CYS A 123 16.12 -8.01 -16.60
N LEU A 124 16.55 -8.46 -15.40
CA LEU A 124 16.95 -9.85 -15.16
C LEU A 124 16.29 -10.42 -13.90
N PRO A 125 15.94 -11.72 -13.87
CA PRO A 125 15.47 -12.38 -12.65
C PRO A 125 16.50 -12.26 -11.51
N PHE A 126 16.02 -11.93 -10.32
CA PHE A 126 16.88 -11.88 -9.14
C PHE A 126 17.26 -13.30 -8.71
N ILE A 127 18.54 -13.63 -8.86
CA ILE A 127 19.12 -14.91 -8.40
C ILE A 127 19.74 -14.71 -7.01
N SER A 128 20.69 -13.77 -6.89
CA SER A 128 21.29 -13.39 -5.61
C SER A 128 21.97 -12.02 -5.70
N ASP A 129 22.26 -11.41 -4.55
CA ASP A 129 23.05 -10.16 -4.50
C ASP A 129 24.45 -10.37 -5.11
N LYS A 130 25.07 -11.56 -4.94
CA LYS A 130 26.40 -11.88 -5.52
C LYS A 130 26.35 -11.87 -7.05
N VAL A 131 25.34 -12.50 -7.64
CA VAL A 131 25.14 -12.54 -9.10
C VAL A 131 24.82 -11.15 -9.63
N SER A 132 23.92 -10.42 -8.97
CA SER A 132 23.59 -9.03 -9.34
C SER A 132 24.83 -8.14 -9.33
N ALA A 133 25.68 -8.27 -8.31
CA ALA A 133 26.94 -7.52 -8.22
C ALA A 133 27.94 -7.94 -9.30
N ALA A 134 28.00 -9.21 -9.68
CA ALA A 134 28.84 -9.67 -10.78
C ALA A 134 28.40 -9.07 -12.12
N ILE A 135 27.10 -9.09 -12.42
CA ILE A 135 26.53 -8.48 -13.63
C ILE A 135 26.81 -6.98 -13.66
N GLN A 136 26.60 -6.29 -12.53
CA GLN A 136 26.91 -4.86 -12.43
C GLN A 136 28.39 -4.57 -12.71
N ARG A 137 29.32 -5.42 -12.24
CA ARG A 137 30.74 -5.31 -12.56
C ARG A 137 31.01 -5.51 -14.05
N CYS A 138 30.30 -6.42 -14.72
CA CYS A 138 30.41 -6.61 -16.17
C CYS A 138 29.95 -5.37 -16.94
N ILE A 139 28.80 -4.77 -16.56
CA ILE A 139 28.28 -3.53 -17.17
C ILE A 139 29.31 -2.40 -17.04
N VAL A 140 29.90 -2.23 -15.85
CA VAL A 140 30.93 -1.21 -15.61
C VAL A 140 32.19 -1.49 -16.44
N ARG A 141 32.65 -2.73 -16.51
CA ARG A 141 33.83 -3.12 -17.33
C ARG A 141 33.60 -2.89 -18.82
N ALA A 142 32.38 -3.08 -19.29
CA ALA A 142 31.98 -2.81 -20.67
C ALA A 142 31.75 -1.31 -20.95
N GLN A 143 31.97 -0.43 -19.97
CA GLN A 143 31.73 1.02 -20.08
C GLN A 143 30.27 1.40 -20.37
N LEU A 144 29.32 0.52 -20.02
CA LEU A 144 27.88 0.72 -20.24
C LEU A 144 27.17 1.34 -19.03
N SER A 145 27.90 1.86 -18.04
CA SER A 145 27.31 2.34 -16.79
C SER A 145 26.47 3.61 -16.94
N ASP A 146 26.71 4.39 -17.99
CA ASP A 146 25.96 5.61 -18.27
C ASP A 146 24.71 5.33 -19.11
N ASP A 147 24.72 4.28 -19.93
CA ASP A 147 23.60 3.94 -20.82
C ASP A 147 22.66 2.89 -20.24
N VAL A 148 23.15 1.98 -19.38
CA VAL A 148 22.38 0.80 -18.94
C VAL A 148 22.19 0.79 -17.43
N ILE A 149 20.96 0.47 -17.00
CA ILE A 149 20.61 0.23 -15.59
C ILE A 149 20.14 -1.20 -15.38
N LEU A 150 20.79 -1.92 -14.48
CA LEU A 150 20.37 -3.26 -14.08
C LEU A 150 19.11 -3.19 -13.19
N VAL A 151 18.05 -3.87 -13.63
CA VAL A 151 16.78 -4.00 -12.89
C VAL A 151 16.58 -5.47 -12.52
N ASN A 152 16.62 -5.75 -11.21
CA ASN A 152 16.38 -7.09 -10.68
C ASN A 152 14.88 -7.35 -10.51
N ILE A 153 14.33 -8.26 -11.31
CA ILE A 153 12.94 -8.70 -11.24
C ILE A 153 12.85 -9.81 -10.18
N PRO A 154 12.11 -9.61 -9.07
CA PRO A 154 11.90 -10.66 -8.09
C PRO A 154 11.13 -11.83 -8.71
N PRO A 155 11.30 -13.07 -8.20
CA PRO A 155 10.58 -14.23 -8.70
C PRO A 155 9.06 -14.04 -8.56
N ASN A 156 8.30 -14.73 -9.42
CA ASN A 156 6.85 -14.67 -9.41
C ASN A 156 6.31 -15.04 -8.03
N ASN A 157 5.59 -14.10 -7.40
CA ASN A 157 4.93 -14.36 -6.13
C ASN A 157 3.67 -15.22 -6.33
N MET A 158 3.19 -15.81 -5.23
CA MET A 158 1.99 -16.64 -5.22
C MET A 158 0.78 -15.88 -5.78
N LYS A 159 0.68 -14.56 -5.54
CA LYS A 159 -0.35 -13.71 -6.14
C LYS A 159 -0.28 -13.74 -7.67
N ARG A 160 0.89 -13.68 -8.30
CA ARG A 160 1.00 -13.75 -9.78
C ARG A 160 0.77 -15.16 -10.33
N GLN A 161 1.03 -16.19 -9.52
CA GLN A 161 0.74 -17.59 -9.90
C GLN A 161 -0.76 -17.93 -9.74
N LEU A 162 -1.39 -17.45 -8.67
CA LEU A 162 -2.77 -17.75 -8.30
C LEU A 162 -3.77 -16.74 -8.88
N VAL A 163 -3.40 -15.46 -8.95
CA VAL A 163 -4.11 -14.42 -9.71
C VAL A 163 -3.57 -14.44 -11.14
N ARG A 164 -3.61 -15.62 -11.77
CA ARG A 164 -3.82 -15.66 -13.22
C ARG A 164 -5.19 -15.05 -13.41
N ASN A 165 -5.19 -13.77 -13.70
CA ASN A 165 -6.33 -13.06 -14.20
C ASN A 165 -7.04 -13.96 -15.23
N ARG A 166 -8.19 -14.52 -14.85
CA ARG A 166 -9.21 -15.08 -15.76
C ARG A 166 -9.84 -13.96 -16.60
N LEU A 167 -9.03 -12.98 -17.02
CA LEU A 167 -9.44 -11.78 -17.76
C LEU A 167 -9.98 -12.10 -19.16
N TYR A 168 -10.00 -13.37 -19.56
CA TYR A 168 -10.50 -13.80 -20.86
C TYR A 168 -11.57 -14.89 -20.81
N ASP A 169 -12.04 -15.32 -19.64
CA ASP A 169 -13.23 -16.16 -19.55
C ASP A 169 -14.47 -15.25 -19.60
N LYS A 170 -14.72 -14.68 -20.79
CA LYS A 170 -15.69 -13.61 -21.06
C LYS A 170 -17.16 -14.05 -21.07
N GLN A 171 -17.50 -15.18 -20.47
CA GLN A 171 -18.88 -15.63 -20.39
C GLN A 171 -19.21 -15.94 -18.93
N CYS A 172 -20.21 -15.26 -18.40
CA CYS A 172 -20.80 -15.60 -17.12
C CYS A 172 -21.48 -16.97 -17.28
N LEU A 173 -20.85 -18.04 -16.78
CA LEU A 173 -21.39 -19.41 -16.84
C LEU A 173 -22.28 -19.74 -15.63
N THR A 174 -22.57 -18.76 -14.77
CA THR A 174 -23.32 -18.99 -13.53
C THR A 174 -24.82 -18.94 -13.79
N GLU A 175 -25.48 -20.09 -13.75
CA GLU A 175 -26.95 -20.17 -13.75
C GLU A 175 -27.53 -19.38 -12.57
N GLY A 176 -28.43 -18.44 -12.85
CA GLY A 176 -29.05 -17.58 -11.83
C GLY A 176 -28.13 -16.51 -11.23
N CYS A 177 -27.12 -16.03 -11.98
CA CYS A 177 -26.32 -14.89 -11.53
C CYS A 177 -27.22 -13.74 -11.07
N VAL A 178 -27.02 -13.21 -9.86
CA VAL A 178 -27.81 -12.09 -9.29
C VAL A 178 -27.40 -10.72 -9.84
N THR A 179 -26.26 -10.65 -10.54
CA THR A 179 -25.64 -9.42 -11.05
C THR A 179 -25.99 -9.15 -12.52
N CYS A 180 -25.92 -10.18 -13.36
CA CYS A 180 -26.32 -10.14 -14.77
C CYS A 180 -27.84 -9.97 -15.07
N PRO A 181 -28.84 -10.17 -14.18
CA PRO A 181 -30.25 -10.01 -14.54
C PRO A 181 -30.63 -8.56 -14.87
N ASN A 182 -29.83 -7.62 -14.38
CA ASN A 182 -30.02 -6.18 -14.57
C ASN A 182 -28.95 -5.58 -15.51
N GLY A 183 -28.13 -6.40 -16.17
CA GLY A 183 -26.97 -5.99 -16.97
C GLY A 183 -26.80 -6.82 -18.26
N LYS A 184 -25.69 -6.62 -18.97
CA LYS A 184 -25.28 -7.47 -20.10
C LYS A 184 -24.43 -8.65 -19.63
N ASP A 185 -24.38 -9.72 -20.41
CA ASP A 185 -23.52 -10.87 -20.14
C ASP A 185 -22.06 -10.44 -19.92
N GLY A 186 -21.54 -10.69 -18.71
CA GLY A 186 -20.17 -10.32 -18.32
C GLY A 186 -20.04 -9.08 -17.45
N ASP A 187 -21.13 -8.35 -17.14
CA ASP A 187 -21.09 -7.19 -16.25
C ASP A 187 -20.59 -7.54 -14.83
N CYS A 188 -20.86 -8.77 -14.37
CA CYS A 188 -20.38 -9.30 -13.09
C CYS A 188 -18.84 -9.37 -12.97
N ALA A 189 -18.11 -9.24 -14.08
CA ALA A 189 -16.64 -9.29 -14.11
C ALA A 189 -16.00 -7.90 -14.28
N SER A 190 -16.78 -6.82 -14.27
CA SER A 190 -16.28 -5.45 -14.46
C SER A 190 -15.47 -4.98 -13.24
N VAL A 191 -14.16 -4.76 -13.42
CA VAL A 191 -13.25 -4.22 -12.40
C VAL A 191 -12.76 -2.83 -12.76
N GLY A 192 -12.66 -1.94 -11.77
CA GLY A 192 -12.10 -0.59 -11.94
C GLY A 192 -13.06 0.45 -12.50
N VAL A 193 -14.37 0.20 -12.47
CA VAL A 193 -15.41 1.16 -12.85
C VAL A 193 -15.41 2.39 -11.94
N ILE A 194 -15.54 3.57 -12.53
CA ILE A 194 -15.67 4.84 -11.80
C ILE A 194 -17.15 5.13 -11.67
N TYR A 195 -17.64 5.37 -10.46
CA TYR A 195 -19.02 5.79 -10.23
C TYR A 195 -19.07 7.28 -9.88
N GLN A 196 -20.10 7.96 -10.40
CA GLN A 196 -20.41 9.35 -10.09
C GLN A 196 -21.77 9.39 -9.39
N ILE A 197 -21.82 10.03 -8.23
CA ILE A 197 -23.04 10.25 -7.46
C ILE A 197 -23.28 11.75 -7.42
N GLN A 198 -24.48 12.19 -7.80
CA GLN A 198 -24.89 13.58 -7.74
C GLN A 198 -25.84 13.78 -6.56
N CYS A 199 -25.54 14.78 -5.72
CA CYS A 199 -26.41 15.14 -4.63
C CYS A 199 -27.67 15.82 -5.18
N GLU A 200 -28.84 15.27 -4.90
CA GLU A 200 -30.12 15.85 -5.35
C GLU A 200 -30.43 17.18 -4.66
N ALA A 201 -29.87 17.45 -3.47
CA ALA A 201 -30.15 18.66 -2.70
C ALA A 201 -29.27 19.87 -3.08
N CYS A 202 -28.01 19.65 -3.49
CA CYS A 202 -27.06 20.74 -3.80
C CYS A 202 -26.35 20.58 -5.14
N ASN A 203 -26.72 19.58 -5.94
CA ASN A 203 -26.20 19.31 -7.27
C ASN A 203 -24.68 19.05 -7.36
N SER A 204 -24.01 18.85 -6.22
CA SER A 204 -22.58 18.52 -6.17
C SER A 204 -22.34 17.06 -6.54
N SER A 205 -21.21 16.77 -7.20
CA SER A 205 -20.87 15.42 -7.67
C SER A 205 -19.69 14.81 -6.90
N TYR A 206 -19.87 13.59 -6.39
CA TYR A 206 -18.81 12.75 -5.84
C TYR A 206 -18.42 11.68 -6.87
N VAL A 207 -17.10 11.52 -7.10
CA VAL A 207 -16.55 10.52 -8.03
C VAL A 207 -15.67 9.55 -7.25
N GLY A 208 -16.01 8.27 -7.28
CA GLY A 208 -15.31 7.22 -6.55
C GLY A 208 -14.85 6.08 -7.46
N LYS A 209 -13.76 5.42 -7.06
CA LYS A 209 -13.31 4.15 -7.63
C LYS A 209 -13.36 3.08 -6.54
N PRO A 210 -14.06 1.96 -6.75
CA PRO A 210 -14.03 0.81 -5.85
C PRO A 210 -12.74 0.01 -6.07
N GLU A 211 -12.16 -0.50 -4.99
CA GLU A 211 -10.99 -1.41 -5.06
C GLU A 211 -11.39 -2.81 -5.59
N GLU A 212 -12.64 -3.25 -5.36
CA GLU A 212 -13.26 -4.49 -5.87
C GLU A 212 -14.76 -4.21 -6.09
N PHE A 213 -15.37 -4.65 -7.20
CA PHE A 213 -16.80 -4.42 -7.45
C PHE A 213 -17.62 -5.69 -7.24
N TYR A 214 -18.54 -5.66 -6.26
CA TYR A 214 -19.81 -6.35 -6.35
C TYR A 214 -20.87 -5.28 -6.60
N GLN A 215 -21.57 -5.36 -7.72
CA GLN A 215 -22.56 -4.37 -8.21
C GLN A 215 -23.72 -4.08 -7.23
N TYR A 216 -23.83 -4.87 -6.15
CA TYR A 216 -24.79 -4.67 -5.06
C TYR A 216 -24.40 -3.55 -4.07
N GLU A 217 -23.11 -3.21 -3.98
CA GLU A 217 -22.63 -2.20 -3.02
C GLU A 217 -22.89 -0.76 -3.51
N SER A 218 -23.04 -0.54 -4.81
CA SER A 218 -23.28 0.81 -5.38
C SER A 218 -24.66 1.37 -5.04
N LYS A 219 -25.68 0.51 -4.84
CA LYS A 219 -27.00 0.94 -4.34
C LYS A 219 -27.01 1.21 -2.83
N SER A 220 -25.98 0.77 -2.12
CA SER A 220 -25.96 0.75 -0.66
C SER A 220 -25.18 1.95 -0.06
N ILE A 221 -24.41 2.68 -0.87
CA ILE A 221 -23.67 3.89 -0.43
C ILE A 221 -24.57 5.12 -0.29
N LEU A 222 -25.66 5.17 -1.03
CA LEU A 222 -26.69 6.16 -0.78
C LEU A 222 -27.56 5.57 0.30
N LEU A 223 -27.42 6.05 1.54
CA LEU A 223 -28.50 6.42 2.45
C LEU A 223 -28.06 6.55 3.90
N VAL A 224 -27.76 7.78 4.28
CA VAL A 224 -28.01 8.25 5.63
C VAL A 224 -28.76 9.56 5.49
N ASN A 225 -29.88 9.67 6.22
CA ASN A 225 -30.74 10.83 6.34
C ASN A 225 -30.03 12.19 6.19
N GLY A 226 -30.25 12.86 5.06
CA GLY A 226 -30.27 14.32 5.01
C GLY A 226 -28.97 15.08 5.29
N ALA A 227 -27.80 14.47 5.16
CA ALA A 227 -26.53 15.21 5.21
C ALA A 227 -25.47 14.53 4.34
N VAL A 228 -25.54 14.77 3.02
CA VAL A 228 -24.33 14.84 2.21
C VAL A 228 -23.54 16.01 2.77
N MET A 229 -22.27 15.80 3.11
CA MET A 229 -21.35 16.86 3.56
C MET A 229 -21.48 18.09 2.66
N CYS A 230 -22.07 19.15 3.22
CA CYS A 230 -21.34 20.40 3.37
C CYS A 230 -20.38 20.24 4.56
#